data_AF-A0A1H1LHY3-F1
#
_entry.id   AF-A0A1H1LHY3-F1
#
_cell.length_a   1.000
_cell.length_b   1.000
_cell.length_c   1.000
_cell.angle_alpha   90.00
_cell.angle_beta   90.00
_cell.angle_gamma   90.00
#
_symmetry.space_group_name_H-M   'P 1'
#
loop_
_entity.id
_entity.type
_entity.pdbx_description
1 polymer ?
#
loop_
_entity_poly.entity_id
_entity_poly.type
_entity_poly.pdbx_seq_one_letter_code
_entity_poly.pdbx_strand_id
1 'polypeptide(L)'
;MSARARRRRLTSTFTTDTLTTLALLAGLLTAFVVLARIGLADIPGALTFVGRLTGGLAVLAAVLVGVATLAVTDYRGRRRVANSGAAMLVGVLTVALSAVMLIAVGVSSGDYEPMPGRWLLATNFWLWLALLAWSAWALGLLHREHIWGQIPYPRRFALGVALTAGIAVVNFAYSQIYQPFALPVSVSASAEFGAPRLAPDRRTVFVPLSVTVRNRGSVPVHVLGTVYQVSGRLGSYTPDAGRPDRLTELLTGRSQLLRDTTVRGYELVGAGQLDSLRPGDRLEAGAETTEVRLVQVPVRAAYDALVASSQVTVLRGDRATIYGSYPVRPSVRSTGAPAWVAEPGVAYLKYHAAISQASHLLGVTREQKYVTLWWVLGSPRGRSPWPYLAATVASAHEEDLGGIPAYEQKVSSSYGLTTATSGTVEASRAALTPAP
;
A
#
# COMPACT_ATOMS: atom_id res chain seq x y z
N MET A 1 55.81 -44.58 4.29
CA MET A 1 54.48 -44.08 4.71
C MET A 1 53.69 -45.21 5.35
N SER A 2 53.30 -45.12 6.63
CA SER A 2 52.65 -46.24 7.34
C SER A 2 51.18 -46.43 6.94
N ALA A 3 50.68 -47.66 7.00
CA ALA A 3 49.28 -48.00 6.67
C ALA A 3 48.25 -47.20 7.50
N ARG A 4 48.62 -46.75 8.71
CA ARG A 4 47.81 -45.82 9.54
C ARG A 4 47.70 -44.42 8.93
N ALA A 5 48.77 -43.90 8.33
CA ALA A 5 48.73 -42.60 7.66
C ALA A 5 47.89 -42.65 6.37
N ARG A 6 47.89 -43.80 5.67
CA ARG A 6 47.05 -44.04 4.49
C ARG A 6 45.56 -44.18 4.87
N ARG A 7 45.24 -44.93 5.94
CA ARG A 7 43.88 -45.05 6.47
C ARG A 7 43.32 -43.72 6.97
N ARG A 8 44.10 -42.92 7.73
CA ARG A 8 43.66 -41.59 8.19
C ARG A 8 43.40 -40.61 7.06
N ARG A 9 44.22 -40.63 6.00
CA ARG A 9 43.96 -39.81 4.80
C ARG A 9 42.66 -40.22 4.12
N LEU A 10 42.45 -41.52 3.88
CA LEU A 10 41.26 -42.06 3.21
C LEU A 10 39.96 -41.79 3.99
N THR A 11 39.96 -41.90 5.32
CA THR A 11 38.78 -41.57 6.13
C THR A 11 38.51 -40.07 6.18
N SER A 12 39.55 -39.22 6.23
CA SER A 12 39.35 -37.76 6.31
C SER A 12 38.78 -37.17 5.02
N THR A 13 39.18 -37.68 3.85
CA THR A 13 38.70 -37.21 2.55
C THR A 13 37.25 -37.62 2.29
N PHE A 14 36.84 -38.80 2.77
CA PHE A 14 35.48 -39.29 2.55
C PHE A 14 34.43 -38.49 3.34
N THR A 15 34.79 -38.02 4.53
CA THR A 15 33.91 -37.19 5.37
C THR A 15 33.75 -35.76 4.84
N THR A 16 34.79 -35.15 4.26
CA THR A 16 34.70 -33.79 3.73
C THR A 16 33.91 -33.72 2.41
N ASP A 17 34.05 -34.70 1.53
CA ASP A 17 33.30 -34.73 0.26
C ASP A 17 31.81 -34.99 0.44
N THR A 18 31.44 -35.81 1.42
CA THR A 18 30.03 -36.06 1.75
C THR A 18 29.39 -34.82 2.39
N LEU A 19 30.07 -34.16 3.32
CA LEU A 19 29.59 -32.92 3.94
C LEU A 19 29.43 -31.78 2.93
N THR A 20 30.38 -31.60 2.01
CA THR A 20 30.27 -30.56 0.96
C THR A 20 29.11 -30.82 0.01
N THR A 21 28.89 -32.08 -0.36
CA THR A 21 27.75 -32.48 -1.20
C THR A 21 26.42 -32.20 -0.49
N LEU A 22 26.31 -32.56 0.80
CA LEU A 22 25.11 -32.28 1.59
C LEU A 22 24.87 -30.77 1.73
N ALA A 23 25.91 -29.97 1.97
CA ALA A 23 25.81 -28.52 2.05
C ALA A 23 25.38 -27.88 0.72
N LEU A 24 25.85 -28.41 -0.42
CA LEU A 24 25.41 -27.96 -1.75
C LEU A 24 23.93 -28.28 -1.98
N LEU A 25 23.52 -29.52 -1.69
CA LEU A 25 22.13 -29.94 -1.84
C LEU A 25 21.20 -29.14 -0.94
N ALA A 26 21.59 -28.90 0.32
CA ALA A 26 20.78 -28.14 1.27
C ALA A 26 20.50 -26.71 0.77
N GLY A 27 21.52 -26.00 0.28
CA GLY A 27 21.32 -24.64 -0.23
C GLY A 27 20.49 -24.59 -1.52
N LEU A 28 20.73 -25.49 -2.47
CA LEU A 28 19.90 -25.58 -3.69
C LEU A 28 18.46 -25.97 -3.39
N LEU A 29 18.22 -26.95 -2.52
CA LEU A 29 16.86 -27.36 -2.12
C LEU A 29 16.14 -26.23 -1.38
N THR A 30 16.82 -25.52 -0.49
CA THR A 30 16.25 -24.35 0.20
C THR A 30 15.83 -23.28 -0.80
N ALA A 31 16.73 -22.93 -1.73
CA ALA A 31 16.42 -21.96 -2.77
C ALA A 31 15.28 -22.44 -3.71
N PHE A 32 15.26 -23.72 -4.08
CA PHE A 32 14.20 -24.34 -4.87
C PHE A 32 12.83 -24.17 -4.21
N VAL A 33 12.70 -24.59 -2.96
CA VAL A 33 11.43 -24.53 -2.21
C VAL A 33 10.93 -23.09 -2.10
N VAL A 34 11.84 -22.17 -1.78
CA VAL A 34 11.50 -20.77 -1.57
C VAL A 34 11.10 -20.08 -2.87
N LEU A 35 11.86 -20.24 -3.95
CA LEU A 35 11.54 -19.67 -5.26
C LEU A 35 10.26 -20.28 -5.85
N ALA A 36 10.06 -21.60 -5.70
CA ALA A 36 8.84 -22.25 -6.13
C ALA A 36 7.62 -21.73 -5.36
N ARG A 37 7.74 -21.56 -4.03
CA ARG A 37 6.66 -21.01 -3.21
C ARG A 37 6.28 -19.58 -3.63
N ILE A 38 7.27 -18.72 -3.85
CA ILE A 38 7.04 -17.35 -4.32
C ILE A 38 6.35 -17.39 -5.70
N GLY A 39 6.92 -18.14 -6.64
CA GLY A 39 6.44 -18.18 -8.01
C GLY A 39 5.02 -18.75 -8.15
N LEU A 40 4.74 -19.87 -7.48
CA LEU A 40 3.43 -20.51 -7.52
C LEU A 40 2.34 -19.69 -6.84
N ALA A 41 2.69 -18.88 -5.83
CA ALA A 41 1.74 -17.97 -5.21
C ALA A 41 1.48 -16.72 -6.08
N ASP A 42 2.50 -16.21 -6.77
CA ASP A 42 2.39 -15.00 -7.59
C ASP A 42 1.66 -15.18 -8.92
N ILE A 43 1.78 -16.35 -9.56
CA ILE A 43 1.11 -16.61 -10.84
C ILE A 43 -0.42 -16.40 -10.76
N PRO A 44 -1.14 -17.00 -9.80
CA PRO A 44 -2.57 -16.75 -9.62
C PRO A 44 -2.87 -15.55 -8.71
N GLY A 45 -2.00 -15.27 -7.72
CA GLY A 45 -2.31 -14.35 -6.63
C GLY A 45 -1.88 -12.90 -6.85
N ALA A 46 -0.98 -12.62 -7.80
CA ALA A 46 -0.53 -11.25 -8.01
C ALA A 46 -1.61 -10.37 -8.66
N LEU A 47 -1.70 -9.14 -8.15
CA LEU A 47 -2.70 -8.13 -8.57
C LEU A 47 -2.39 -7.54 -9.94
N THR A 48 -1.14 -7.62 -10.40
CA THR A 48 -0.67 -7.01 -11.63
C THR A 48 -0.08 -8.05 -12.59
N PHE A 49 -0.14 -7.77 -13.89
CA PHE A 49 0.52 -8.60 -14.90
C PHE A 49 2.02 -8.75 -14.64
N VAL A 50 2.69 -7.66 -14.24
CA VAL A 50 4.11 -7.66 -13.87
C VAL A 50 4.37 -8.61 -12.70
N GLY A 51 3.52 -8.59 -11.67
CA GLY A 51 3.62 -9.52 -10.53
C GLY A 51 3.48 -10.98 -10.96
N ARG A 52 2.55 -11.29 -11.87
CA ARG A 52 2.38 -12.64 -12.43
C ARG A 52 3.58 -13.08 -13.26
N LEU A 53 4.13 -12.17 -14.07
CA LEU A 53 5.35 -12.42 -14.84
C LEU A 53 6.54 -12.70 -13.93
N THR A 54 6.72 -11.93 -12.85
CA THR A 54 7.76 -12.19 -11.85
C THR A 54 7.56 -13.54 -11.15
N GLY A 55 6.31 -13.93 -10.90
CA GLY A 55 5.97 -15.26 -10.41
C GLY A 55 6.41 -16.36 -11.37
N GLY A 56 6.11 -16.21 -12.66
CA GLY A 56 6.56 -17.12 -13.71
C GLY A 56 8.08 -17.25 -13.80
N LEU A 57 8.80 -16.13 -13.70
CA LEU A 57 10.27 -16.12 -13.66
C LEU A 57 10.82 -16.81 -12.41
N ALA A 58 10.17 -16.65 -11.25
CA ALA A 58 10.55 -17.34 -10.02
C ALA A 58 10.32 -18.86 -10.12
N VAL A 59 9.24 -19.32 -10.77
CA VAL A 59 9.04 -20.75 -11.08
C VAL A 59 10.11 -21.26 -12.03
N LEU A 60 10.44 -20.53 -13.09
CA LEU A 60 11.50 -20.91 -14.02
C LEU A 60 12.86 -21.02 -13.29
N ALA A 61 13.18 -20.05 -12.43
CA ALA A 61 14.37 -20.08 -11.58
C ALA A 61 14.37 -21.31 -10.67
N ALA A 62 13.23 -21.64 -10.04
CA ALA A 62 13.10 -22.85 -9.24
C ALA A 62 13.38 -24.11 -10.08
N VAL A 63 12.83 -24.23 -11.29
CA VAL A 63 13.11 -25.37 -12.18
C VAL A 63 14.61 -25.50 -12.48
N LEU A 64 15.29 -24.40 -12.81
CA LEU A 64 16.74 -24.40 -13.05
C LEU A 64 17.53 -24.87 -11.82
N VAL A 65 17.15 -24.40 -10.63
CA VAL A 65 17.74 -24.82 -9.35
C VAL A 65 17.44 -26.30 -9.04
N GLY A 66 16.25 -26.79 -9.39
CA GLY A 66 15.88 -28.21 -9.27
C GLY A 66 16.73 -29.10 -10.17
N VAL A 67 16.93 -28.71 -11.43
CA VAL A 67 17.84 -29.40 -12.36
C VAL A 67 19.27 -29.38 -11.83
N ALA A 68 19.74 -28.26 -11.29
CA ALA A 68 21.05 -28.17 -10.67
C ALA A 68 21.20 -29.09 -9.45
N THR A 69 20.14 -29.26 -8.66
CA THR A 69 20.13 -30.18 -7.51
C THR A 69 20.35 -31.63 -7.97
N LEU A 70 19.66 -32.05 -9.04
CA LEU A 70 19.89 -33.36 -9.66
C LEU A 70 21.31 -33.47 -10.22
N ALA A 71 21.81 -32.40 -10.84
CA ALA A 71 23.16 -32.36 -11.40
C ALA A 71 24.26 -32.49 -10.34
N VAL A 72 24.08 -31.96 -9.11
CA VAL A 72 25.01 -32.19 -7.98
C VAL A 72 25.14 -33.68 -7.68
N THR A 73 24.01 -34.40 -7.64
CA THR A 73 24.03 -35.86 -7.35
C THR A 73 24.70 -36.66 -8.46
N ASP A 74 24.52 -36.27 -9.72
CA ASP A 74 25.21 -36.92 -10.85
C ASP A 74 26.71 -36.57 -10.85
N TYR A 75 27.06 -35.30 -10.72
CA TYR A 75 28.44 -34.81 -10.82
C TYR A 75 29.38 -35.37 -9.72
N ARG A 76 28.88 -35.46 -8.47
CA ARG A 76 29.62 -36.02 -7.34
C ARG A 76 29.50 -37.55 -7.25
N GLY A 77 28.49 -38.14 -7.89
CA GLY A 77 28.24 -39.58 -7.91
C GLY A 77 28.79 -40.26 -9.15
N ARG A 78 27.90 -40.51 -10.13
CA ARG A 78 28.15 -41.42 -11.26
C ARG A 78 28.70 -40.74 -12.51
N ARG A 79 28.72 -39.39 -12.55
CA ARG A 79 29.17 -38.56 -13.68
C ARG A 79 28.66 -39.04 -15.04
N ARG A 80 27.37 -39.40 -15.13
CA ARG A 80 26.79 -39.96 -16.36
C ARG A 80 26.52 -38.87 -17.40
N VAL A 81 26.26 -37.64 -16.96
CA VAL A 81 25.90 -36.53 -17.83
C VAL A 81 27.09 -35.59 -17.99
N ALA A 82 27.55 -35.42 -19.23
CA ALA A 82 28.71 -34.59 -19.57
C ALA A 82 28.58 -33.12 -19.12
N ASN A 83 27.33 -32.61 -19.03
CA ASN A 83 27.03 -31.21 -18.71
C ASN A 83 26.57 -30.98 -17.27
N SER A 84 26.74 -31.95 -16.36
CA SER A 84 26.30 -31.85 -14.96
C SER A 84 26.98 -30.69 -14.21
N GLY A 85 28.27 -30.45 -14.46
CA GLY A 85 29.00 -29.31 -13.87
C GLY A 85 28.45 -27.94 -14.33
N ALA A 86 28.11 -27.81 -15.62
CA ALA A 86 27.52 -26.58 -16.16
C ALA A 86 26.12 -26.31 -15.60
N ALA A 87 25.29 -27.35 -15.49
CA ALA A 87 23.95 -27.23 -14.89
C ALA A 87 24.02 -26.81 -13.42
N MET A 88 24.96 -27.38 -12.65
CA MET A 88 25.21 -26.97 -11.26
C MET A 88 25.65 -25.50 -11.17
N LEU A 89 26.55 -25.05 -12.04
CA LEU A 89 26.99 -23.65 -12.08
C LEU A 89 25.83 -22.70 -12.37
N VAL A 90 24.98 -23.03 -13.36
CA VAL A 90 23.78 -22.24 -13.69
C VAL A 90 22.88 -22.11 -12.47
N GLY A 91 22.56 -23.22 -11.79
CA GLY A 91 21.70 -23.18 -10.60
C GLY A 91 22.27 -22.30 -9.48
N VAL A 92 23.57 -22.43 -9.16
CA VAL A 92 24.21 -21.60 -8.13
C VAL A 92 24.18 -20.11 -8.51
N LEU A 93 24.42 -19.78 -9.78
CA LEU A 93 24.30 -18.39 -10.27
C LEU A 93 22.86 -17.89 -10.19
N THR A 94 21.87 -18.70 -10.52
CA THR A 94 20.45 -18.36 -10.36
C THR A 94 20.10 -18.06 -8.91
N VAL A 95 20.59 -18.85 -7.95
CA VAL A 95 20.41 -18.57 -6.51
C VAL A 95 21.06 -17.24 -6.13
N ALA A 96 22.30 -16.99 -6.56
CA ALA A 96 23.01 -15.73 -6.26
C ALA A 96 22.23 -14.51 -6.79
N LEU A 97 21.81 -14.56 -8.06
CA LEU A 97 21.04 -13.48 -8.69
C LEU A 97 19.70 -13.24 -7.99
N SER A 98 18.99 -14.31 -7.66
CA SER A 98 17.70 -14.21 -6.95
C SER A 98 17.87 -13.61 -5.55
N ALA A 99 18.92 -14.03 -4.82
CA ALA A 99 19.22 -13.48 -3.50
C ALA A 99 19.56 -11.98 -3.55
N VAL A 100 20.42 -11.56 -4.50
CA VAL A 100 20.75 -10.14 -4.71
C VAL A 100 19.49 -9.33 -5.03
N MET A 101 18.66 -9.83 -5.94
CA MET A 101 17.42 -9.19 -6.34
C MET A 101 16.46 -9.01 -5.17
N LEU A 102 16.25 -10.05 -4.36
CA LEU A 102 15.34 -10.01 -3.21
C LEU A 102 15.86 -9.10 -2.08
N ILE A 103 17.18 -9.07 -1.88
CA ILE A 103 17.83 -8.07 -1.01
C ILE A 103 17.58 -6.66 -1.54
N ALA A 104 17.82 -6.42 -2.83
CA ALA A 104 17.65 -5.11 -3.45
C ALA A 104 16.19 -4.62 -3.36
N VAL A 105 15.20 -5.49 -3.57
CA VAL A 105 13.77 -5.15 -3.37
C VAL A 105 13.52 -4.68 -1.96
N GLY A 106 13.94 -5.47 -0.96
CA GLY A 106 13.70 -5.12 0.42
C GLY A 106 14.41 -3.82 0.81
N VAL A 107 15.66 -3.60 0.37
CA VAL A 107 16.40 -2.35 0.64
C VAL A 107 15.72 -1.15 -0.01
N SER A 108 15.27 -1.28 -1.26
CA SER A 108 14.61 -0.18 -1.98
C SER A 108 13.28 0.24 -1.36
N SER A 109 12.61 -0.67 -0.64
CA SER A 109 11.34 -0.37 0.02
C SER A 109 11.48 0.56 1.23
N GLY A 110 12.68 0.73 1.78
CA GLY A 110 12.88 1.51 3.01
C GLY A 110 12.33 0.81 4.26
N ASP A 111 11.88 -0.44 4.16
CA ASP A 111 11.44 -1.26 5.30
C ASP A 111 12.63 -1.81 6.12
N TYR A 112 13.87 -1.62 5.66
CA TYR A 112 15.09 -2.00 6.38
C TYR A 112 15.78 -0.82 7.09
N GLU A 113 15.09 0.30 7.31
CA GLU A 113 15.68 1.34 8.16
C GLU A 113 16.01 0.71 9.54
N PRO A 114 17.29 0.73 9.96
CA PRO A 114 17.74 0.06 11.16
C PRO A 114 17.27 0.86 12.38
N MET A 115 15.99 0.73 12.71
CA MET A 115 15.46 1.17 13.99
C MET A 115 15.90 0.15 15.06
N PRO A 116 16.59 0.57 16.13
CA PRO A 116 17.07 -0.35 17.16
C PRO A 116 15.89 -1.09 17.79
N GLY A 117 15.82 -2.40 17.58
CA GLY A 117 14.73 -3.27 18.06
C GLY A 117 13.94 -4.01 16.97
N ARG A 118 13.99 -3.57 15.70
CA ARG A 118 13.17 -4.14 14.60
C ARG A 118 13.89 -5.17 13.71
N TRP A 119 15.18 -5.42 13.94
CA TRP A 119 16.05 -6.36 13.23
C TRP A 119 15.60 -7.84 13.24
N LEU A 120 14.75 -8.23 14.18
CA LEU A 120 14.26 -9.61 14.33
C LEU A 120 13.06 -9.94 13.43
N LEU A 121 12.32 -8.94 12.92
CA LEU A 121 11.13 -9.16 12.07
C LEU A 121 11.46 -9.21 10.57
N ALA A 122 12.68 -8.82 10.17
CA ALA A 122 13.23 -9.05 8.84
C ALA A 122 13.62 -10.53 8.60
N THR A 123 12.74 -11.47 8.97
CA THR A 123 13.00 -12.91 9.00
C THR A 123 13.54 -13.46 7.66
N ASN A 124 13.05 -12.90 6.55
CA ASN A 124 13.48 -13.33 5.22
C ASN A 124 14.78 -12.66 4.76
N PHE A 125 15.17 -11.50 5.30
CA PHE A 125 16.42 -10.82 4.92
C PHE A 125 17.64 -11.69 5.23
N TRP A 126 17.68 -12.28 6.43
CA TRP A 126 18.76 -13.17 6.83
C TRP A 126 18.83 -14.44 5.99
N LEU A 127 17.68 -14.96 5.56
CA LEU A 127 17.62 -16.07 4.62
C LEU A 127 18.27 -15.70 3.28
N TRP A 128 17.97 -14.52 2.72
CA TRP A 128 18.58 -14.07 1.47
C TRP A 128 20.08 -13.83 1.62
N LEU A 129 20.52 -13.25 2.73
CA LEU A 129 21.94 -13.04 3.01
C LEU A 129 22.68 -14.38 3.19
N ALA A 130 22.06 -15.35 3.85
CA ALA A 130 22.60 -16.70 4.01
C ALA A 130 22.69 -17.42 2.67
N LEU A 131 21.66 -17.33 1.81
CA LEU A 131 21.69 -17.90 0.45
C LEU A 131 22.74 -17.21 -0.43
N LEU A 132 22.93 -15.90 -0.27
CA LEU A 132 23.97 -15.16 -0.99
C LEU A 132 25.38 -15.61 -0.55
N ALA A 133 25.63 -15.66 0.76
CA ALA A 133 26.90 -16.15 1.31
C ALA A 133 27.17 -17.61 0.92
N TRP A 134 26.14 -18.46 0.97
CA TRP A 134 26.21 -19.85 0.51
C TRP A 134 26.53 -19.93 -0.98
N SER A 135 25.90 -19.09 -1.82
CA SER A 135 26.16 -19.08 -3.27
C SER A 135 27.58 -18.62 -3.59
N ALA A 136 28.14 -17.65 -2.84
CA ALA A 136 29.52 -17.23 -2.99
C ALA A 136 30.51 -18.34 -2.59
N TRP A 137 30.22 -19.05 -1.49
CA TRP A 137 30.99 -20.23 -1.09
C TRP A 137 30.94 -21.34 -2.16
N ALA A 138 29.75 -21.66 -2.67
CA ALA A 138 29.56 -22.66 -3.69
C ALA A 138 30.29 -22.28 -4.99
N LEU A 139 30.20 -21.01 -5.44
CA LEU A 139 30.98 -20.53 -6.58
C LEU A 139 32.48 -20.63 -6.37
N GLY A 140 32.97 -20.34 -5.16
CA GLY A 140 34.37 -20.53 -4.80
C GLY A 140 34.81 -21.99 -4.88
N LEU A 141 33.94 -22.92 -4.46
CA LEU A 141 34.16 -24.36 -4.61
C LEU A 141 34.21 -24.77 -6.09
N LEU A 142 33.22 -24.36 -6.89
CA LEU A 142 33.14 -24.67 -8.32
C LEU A 142 34.32 -24.09 -9.11
N HIS A 143 34.80 -22.92 -8.70
CA HIS A 143 36.00 -22.30 -9.25
C HIS A 143 37.25 -23.13 -8.95
N ARG A 144 37.42 -23.57 -7.70
CA ARG A 144 38.54 -24.44 -7.30
C ARG A 144 38.51 -25.79 -8.02
N GLU A 145 37.32 -26.33 -8.30
CA GLU A 145 37.14 -27.58 -9.05
C GLU A 145 37.34 -27.43 -10.58
N HIS A 146 37.69 -26.24 -11.07
CA HIS A 146 37.97 -25.97 -12.49
C HIS A 146 36.79 -26.31 -13.42
N ILE A 147 35.55 -26.29 -12.92
CA ILE A 147 34.34 -26.59 -13.70
C ILE A 147 34.18 -25.59 -14.86
N TRP A 148 34.67 -24.37 -14.68
CA TRP A 148 34.75 -23.36 -15.75
C TRP A 148 35.56 -23.83 -16.96
N GLY A 149 36.53 -24.71 -16.80
CA GLY A 149 37.32 -25.28 -17.90
C GLY A 149 36.56 -26.30 -18.74
N GLN A 150 35.44 -26.83 -18.23
CA GLN A 150 34.60 -27.80 -18.95
C GLN A 150 33.57 -27.12 -19.86
N ILE A 151 33.35 -25.81 -19.69
CA ILE A 151 32.37 -25.06 -20.48
C ILE A 151 33.04 -24.57 -21.76
N PRO A 152 32.48 -24.86 -22.95
CA PRO A 152 32.98 -24.29 -24.19
C PRO A 152 32.81 -22.76 -24.15
N TYR A 153 33.94 -22.04 -24.24
CA TYR A 153 34.01 -20.57 -24.21
C TYR A 153 33.57 -19.91 -22.87
N PRO A 154 34.30 -20.13 -21.76
CA PRO A 154 33.87 -19.69 -20.42
C PRO A 154 33.71 -18.17 -20.30
N ARG A 155 34.57 -17.40 -20.97
CA ARG A 155 34.49 -15.92 -20.97
C ARG A 155 33.21 -15.40 -21.63
N ARG A 156 32.78 -16.02 -22.74
CA ARG A 156 31.57 -15.62 -23.46
C ARG A 156 30.32 -16.00 -22.68
N PHE A 157 30.34 -17.17 -22.04
CA PHE A 157 29.27 -17.60 -21.14
C PHE A 157 29.11 -16.65 -19.95
N ALA A 158 30.20 -16.33 -19.24
CA ALA A 158 30.16 -15.40 -18.12
C ALA A 158 29.68 -14.01 -18.53
N LEU A 159 30.14 -13.49 -19.68
CA LEU A 159 29.68 -12.22 -20.23
C LEU A 159 28.17 -12.24 -20.54
N GLY A 160 27.68 -13.31 -21.15
CA GLY A 160 26.27 -13.49 -21.46
C GLY A 160 25.40 -13.48 -20.19
N VAL A 161 25.77 -14.29 -19.19
CA VAL A 161 25.05 -14.32 -17.90
C VAL A 161 25.07 -12.97 -17.20
N ALA A 162 26.22 -12.30 -17.15
CA ALA A 162 26.36 -10.99 -16.50
C ALA A 162 25.51 -9.92 -17.20
N LEU A 163 25.51 -9.91 -18.54
CA LEU A 163 24.70 -8.96 -19.32
C LEU A 163 23.21 -9.20 -19.13
N THR A 164 22.75 -10.46 -19.22
CA THR A 164 21.34 -10.81 -19.01
C THR A 164 20.90 -10.50 -17.58
N ALA A 165 21.74 -10.81 -16.58
CA ALA A 165 21.47 -10.47 -15.19
C ALA A 165 21.36 -8.96 -14.98
N GLY A 166 22.27 -8.17 -15.55
CA GLY A 166 22.24 -6.72 -15.47
C GLY A 166 20.96 -6.14 -16.08
N ILE A 167 20.59 -6.55 -17.29
CA ILE A 167 19.35 -6.13 -17.94
C ILE A 167 18.13 -6.51 -17.11
N ALA A 168 18.11 -7.74 -16.57
CA ALA A 168 17.01 -8.21 -15.72
C ALA A 168 16.86 -7.37 -14.45
N VAL A 169 17.97 -7.06 -13.76
CA VAL A 169 17.97 -6.21 -12.56
C VAL A 169 17.48 -4.80 -12.89
N VAL A 170 17.96 -4.18 -13.98
CA VAL A 170 17.53 -2.84 -14.39
C VAL A 170 16.04 -2.81 -14.76
N ASN A 171 15.59 -3.76 -15.59
CA ASN A 171 14.19 -3.85 -16.01
C ASN A 171 13.25 -4.11 -14.82
N PHE A 172 13.69 -4.96 -13.90
CA PHE A 172 12.94 -5.24 -12.69
C PHE A 172 12.90 -4.03 -11.74
N ALA A 173 14.03 -3.35 -11.54
CA ALA A 173 14.08 -2.10 -10.78
C ALA A 173 13.14 -1.06 -11.39
N TYR A 174 13.14 -0.89 -12.70
CA TYR A 174 12.22 0.01 -13.39
C TYR A 174 10.75 -0.38 -13.14
N SER A 175 10.40 -1.66 -13.30
CA SER A 175 9.01 -2.12 -13.18
C SER A 175 8.49 -2.12 -11.74
N GLN A 176 9.34 -2.41 -10.75
CA GLN A 176 8.95 -2.53 -9.34
C GLN A 176 9.16 -1.24 -8.54
N ILE A 177 10.10 -0.39 -8.94
CA ILE A 177 10.42 0.84 -8.22
C ILE A 177 9.77 2.04 -8.93
N TYR A 178 9.85 2.14 -10.26
CA TYR A 178 9.40 3.35 -10.95
C TYR A 178 7.92 3.31 -11.36
N GLN A 179 7.50 2.24 -12.03
CA GLN A 179 6.12 2.12 -12.54
C GLN A 179 5.03 2.31 -11.48
N PRO A 180 5.23 1.94 -10.19
CA PRO A 180 4.24 2.19 -9.15
C PRO A 180 3.80 3.63 -8.96
N PHE A 181 4.69 4.59 -9.22
CA PHE A 181 4.47 6.01 -8.98
C PHE A 181 3.88 6.75 -10.19
N ALA A 182 3.80 6.11 -11.36
CA ALA A 182 3.51 6.80 -12.62
C ALA A 182 2.02 7.07 -12.89
N LEU A 183 1.10 6.36 -12.22
CA LEU A 183 -0.33 6.51 -12.45
C LEU A 183 -1.01 7.16 -11.24
N PRO A 184 -1.52 8.40 -11.33
CA PRO A 184 -2.22 9.04 -10.23
C PRO A 184 -3.57 8.37 -9.99
N VAL A 185 -3.98 8.32 -8.72
CA VAL A 185 -5.36 7.98 -8.37
C VAL A 185 -6.25 9.15 -8.74
N SER A 186 -7.28 8.90 -9.53
CA SER A 186 -8.25 9.92 -9.96
C SER A 186 -9.62 9.49 -9.49
N VAL A 187 -9.95 9.81 -8.24
CA VAL A 187 -11.30 9.66 -7.70
C VAL A 187 -11.85 11.06 -7.47
N SER A 188 -13.11 11.25 -7.84
CA SER A 188 -13.82 12.51 -7.59
C SER A 188 -15.08 12.25 -6.79
N ALA A 189 -15.32 13.11 -5.80
CA ALA A 189 -16.60 13.20 -5.12
C ALA A 189 -17.30 14.49 -5.55
N SER A 190 -18.61 14.44 -5.74
CA SER A 190 -19.46 15.60 -5.94
C SER A 190 -20.71 15.50 -5.08
N ALA A 191 -21.23 16.65 -4.69
CA ALA A 191 -22.45 16.77 -3.92
C ALA A 191 -23.36 17.78 -4.62
N GLU A 192 -24.65 17.51 -4.74
CA GLU A 192 -25.60 18.40 -5.40
C GLU A 192 -26.93 18.41 -4.65
N PHE A 193 -27.47 19.61 -4.42
CA PHE A 193 -28.80 19.76 -3.82
C PHE A 193 -29.88 19.59 -4.90
N GLY A 194 -30.84 18.72 -4.64
CA GLY A 194 -32.05 18.58 -5.44
C GLY A 194 -33.14 19.59 -5.05
N ALA A 195 -34.30 19.49 -5.69
CA ALA A 195 -35.43 20.35 -5.41
C ALA A 195 -35.98 20.11 -3.99
N PRO A 196 -36.10 21.16 -3.14
CA PRO A 196 -36.63 21.03 -1.80
C PRO A 196 -38.13 20.69 -1.84
N ARG A 197 -38.59 19.96 -0.82
CA ARG A 197 -40.02 19.64 -0.63
C ARG A 197 -40.42 19.93 0.79
N LEU A 198 -41.56 20.59 0.96
CA LEU A 198 -42.13 20.82 2.27
C LEU A 198 -42.72 19.50 2.81
N ALA A 199 -42.41 19.19 4.06
CA ALA A 199 -43.01 18.05 4.74
C ALA A 199 -44.52 18.25 4.93
N PRO A 200 -45.32 17.17 5.06
CA PRO A 200 -46.76 17.27 5.29
C PRO A 200 -47.14 18.12 6.52
N ASP A 201 -46.27 18.16 7.54
CA ASP A 201 -46.45 18.96 8.75
C ASP A 201 -46.19 20.46 8.57
N ARG A 202 -45.67 20.87 7.40
CA ARG A 202 -45.24 22.25 7.07
C ARG A 202 -44.23 22.86 8.05
N ARG A 203 -43.55 22.06 8.85
CA ARG A 203 -42.54 22.50 9.83
C ARG A 203 -41.12 22.21 9.38
N THR A 204 -40.96 21.22 8.50
CA THR A 204 -39.67 20.74 8.01
C THR A 204 -39.62 20.83 6.49
N VAL A 205 -38.46 21.23 5.95
CA VAL A 205 -38.15 21.12 4.53
C VAL A 205 -37.22 19.92 4.34
N PHE A 206 -37.59 19.03 3.43
CA PHE A 206 -36.73 17.96 2.95
C PHE A 206 -35.92 18.46 1.76
N VAL A 207 -34.61 18.43 1.88
CA VAL A 207 -33.67 18.83 0.81
C VAL A 207 -32.92 17.58 0.39
N PRO A 208 -33.20 17.02 -0.80
CA PRO A 208 -32.42 15.91 -1.33
C PRO A 208 -30.98 16.35 -1.57
N LEU A 209 -30.02 15.54 -1.15
CA LEU A 209 -28.60 15.71 -1.42
C LEU A 209 -28.12 14.48 -2.20
N SER A 210 -27.77 14.68 -3.46
CA SER A 210 -27.15 13.65 -4.30
C SER A 210 -25.65 13.70 -4.10
N VAL A 211 -25.06 12.64 -3.57
CA VAL A 211 -23.61 12.49 -3.43
C VAL A 211 -23.14 11.45 -4.42
N THR A 212 -22.20 11.83 -5.29
CA THR A 212 -21.67 10.97 -6.35
C THR A 212 -20.18 10.78 -6.17
N VAL A 213 -19.75 9.53 -6.20
CA VAL A 213 -18.34 9.14 -6.17
C VAL A 213 -18.02 8.42 -7.47
N ARG A 214 -16.97 8.87 -8.16
CA ARG A 214 -16.54 8.30 -9.43
C ARG A 214 -15.05 8.01 -9.44
N ASN A 215 -14.68 6.81 -9.85
CA ASN A 215 -13.30 6.47 -10.18
C ASN A 215 -13.02 6.82 -11.65
N ARG A 216 -12.35 7.93 -11.89
CA ARG A 216 -11.88 8.37 -13.22
C ARG A 216 -10.49 7.80 -13.57
N GLY A 217 -9.87 7.05 -12.66
CA GLY A 217 -8.58 6.40 -12.87
C GLY A 217 -8.68 5.17 -13.78
N SER A 218 -7.52 4.64 -14.17
CA SER A 218 -7.38 3.41 -14.95
C SER A 218 -7.22 2.15 -14.09
N VAL A 219 -7.19 2.29 -12.77
CA VAL A 219 -7.01 1.19 -11.82
C VAL A 219 -8.17 1.15 -10.81
N PRO A 220 -8.57 -0.04 -10.35
CA PRO A 220 -9.56 -0.17 -9.28
C PRO A 220 -9.02 0.42 -7.97
N VAL A 221 -9.93 0.90 -7.13
CA VAL A 221 -9.61 1.41 -5.79
C VAL A 221 -10.46 0.71 -4.74
N HIS A 222 -9.91 0.54 -3.54
CA HIS A 222 -10.66 0.19 -2.35
C HIS A 222 -11.12 1.46 -1.66
N VAL A 223 -12.42 1.58 -1.40
CA VAL A 223 -12.98 2.67 -0.62
C VAL A 223 -12.71 2.37 0.84
N LEU A 224 -11.93 3.20 1.51
CA LEU A 224 -11.66 3.05 2.94
C LEU A 224 -12.78 3.67 3.76
N GLY A 225 -13.32 4.79 3.29
CA GLY A 225 -14.47 5.43 3.91
C GLY A 225 -14.97 6.61 3.11
N THR A 226 -16.23 6.95 3.36
CA THR A 226 -16.92 8.09 2.80
C THR A 226 -17.51 8.91 3.95
N VAL A 227 -17.59 10.22 3.76
CA VAL A 227 -18.37 11.10 4.62
C VAL A 227 -19.02 12.17 3.77
N TYR A 228 -20.31 12.41 3.98
CA TYR A 228 -20.97 13.63 3.54
C TYR A 228 -21.29 14.47 4.78
N GLN A 229 -21.36 15.77 4.58
CA GLN A 229 -21.78 16.71 5.60
C GLN A 229 -22.54 17.86 4.99
N VAL A 230 -23.47 18.38 5.77
CA VAL A 230 -24.30 19.53 5.45
C VAL A 230 -24.30 20.46 6.63
N SER A 231 -23.98 21.73 6.36
CA SER A 231 -23.93 22.77 7.36
C SER A 231 -24.83 23.93 6.97
N GLY A 232 -25.56 24.47 7.93
CA GLY A 232 -26.33 25.69 7.78
C GLY A 232 -25.43 26.89 8.02
N ARG A 233 -25.34 27.81 7.06
CA ARG A 233 -24.66 29.08 7.23
C ARG A 233 -25.53 30.01 8.05
N LEU A 234 -24.94 30.65 9.07
CA LEU A 234 -25.58 31.66 9.90
C LEU A 234 -25.17 33.04 9.40
N GLY A 235 -25.76 33.49 8.31
CA GLY A 235 -25.57 34.82 7.75
C GLY A 235 -26.64 35.82 8.20
N SER A 236 -26.25 37.07 8.42
CA SER A 236 -27.18 38.20 8.48
C SER A 236 -26.86 39.20 7.38
N TYR A 237 -27.89 39.66 6.66
CA TYR A 237 -27.75 40.77 5.71
C TYR A 237 -27.33 42.02 6.48
N THR A 238 -26.24 42.63 6.05
CA THR A 238 -25.73 43.86 6.63
C THR A 238 -25.39 44.78 5.46
N PRO A 239 -26.20 45.82 5.18
CA PRO A 239 -25.81 46.82 4.20
C PRO A 239 -24.52 47.50 4.69
N ASP A 240 -23.55 47.69 3.80
CA ASP A 240 -22.20 48.23 4.07
C ASP A 240 -21.20 47.30 4.79
N ALA A 241 -21.22 45.97 4.57
CA ALA A 241 -20.12 45.12 5.06
C ALA A 241 -18.76 45.39 4.36
N GLY A 242 -18.72 46.19 3.29
CA GLY A 242 -17.53 46.52 2.48
C GLY A 242 -16.74 47.79 2.86
N ARG A 243 -16.80 48.29 4.11
CA ARG A 243 -15.94 49.41 4.54
C ARG A 243 -14.45 49.02 4.53
N PRO A 244 -13.54 49.89 4.02
CA PRO A 244 -12.11 49.58 3.88
C PRO A 244 -11.43 49.21 5.20
N ASP A 245 -11.88 49.77 6.32
CA ASP A 245 -11.30 49.50 7.66
C ASP A 245 -11.51 48.06 8.13
N ARG A 246 -12.53 47.35 7.59
CA ARG A 246 -12.80 45.93 7.88
C ARG A 246 -12.11 44.98 6.90
N LEU A 247 -11.61 45.47 5.77
CA LEU A 247 -10.91 44.65 4.77
C LEU A 247 -9.66 43.98 5.39
N THR A 248 -9.00 44.67 6.31
CA THR A 248 -7.81 44.21 7.03
C THR A 248 -8.12 43.12 8.07
N GLU A 249 -9.27 43.19 8.75
CA GLU A 249 -9.81 42.12 9.61
C GLU A 249 -10.31 40.91 8.80
N LEU A 250 -10.61 41.10 7.52
CA LEU A 250 -11.13 40.07 6.62
C LEU A 250 -9.99 39.26 5.94
N LEU A 251 -8.81 39.85 5.78
CA LEU A 251 -7.60 39.20 5.24
C LEU A 251 -6.89 38.28 6.25
N THR A 252 -7.30 38.28 7.52
CA THR A 252 -6.65 37.51 8.60
C THR A 252 -7.27 36.12 8.86
N GLY A 253 -8.19 35.63 8.02
CA GLY A 253 -8.54 34.19 8.05
C GLY A 253 -9.96 33.76 7.72
N ARG A 254 -10.80 34.57 7.05
CA ARG A 254 -12.13 34.11 6.58
C ARG A 254 -12.11 33.71 5.10
N SER A 255 -12.67 32.55 4.79
CA SER A 255 -12.58 31.88 3.48
C SER A 255 -13.55 32.38 2.40
N GLN A 256 -14.51 33.26 2.74
CA GLN A 256 -15.48 33.82 1.80
C GLN A 256 -15.80 35.29 2.12
N LEU A 257 -15.81 36.13 1.09
CA LEU A 257 -16.16 37.55 1.15
C LEU A 257 -17.52 37.77 0.47
N LEU A 258 -18.54 38.09 1.26
CA LEU A 258 -19.86 38.50 0.76
C LEU A 258 -20.06 39.98 1.10
N ARG A 259 -20.22 40.82 0.06
CA ARG A 259 -20.25 42.29 0.20
C ARG A 259 -21.32 42.80 1.16
N ASP A 260 -22.46 42.11 1.22
CA ASP A 260 -23.64 42.56 1.98
C ASP A 260 -24.11 41.50 3.00
N THR A 261 -23.25 40.54 3.36
CA THR A 261 -23.60 39.46 4.29
C THR A 261 -22.50 39.24 5.31
N THR A 262 -22.85 39.36 6.59
CA THR A 262 -21.95 39.00 7.68
C THR A 262 -22.18 37.54 8.06
N VAL A 263 -21.21 36.67 7.77
CA VAL A 263 -21.21 35.26 8.20
C VAL A 263 -20.80 35.19 9.67
N ARG A 264 -21.72 34.75 10.54
CA ARG A 264 -21.49 34.59 11.98
C ARG A 264 -20.89 33.23 12.32
N GLY A 265 -21.18 32.23 11.49
CA GLY A 265 -20.68 30.88 11.66
C GLY A 265 -21.44 29.89 10.78
N TYR A 266 -21.21 28.63 11.06
CA TYR A 266 -21.88 27.51 10.42
C TYR A 266 -22.29 26.52 11.51
N GLU A 267 -23.41 25.83 11.32
CA GLU A 267 -23.91 24.79 12.22
C GLU A 267 -24.06 23.49 11.46
N LEU A 268 -23.59 22.37 12.01
CA LEU A 268 -23.74 21.07 11.37
C LEU A 268 -25.21 20.66 11.40
N VAL A 269 -25.81 20.52 10.22
CA VAL A 269 -27.21 20.08 10.04
C VAL A 269 -27.27 18.56 9.95
N GLY A 270 -26.29 17.93 9.30
CA GLY A 270 -26.20 16.49 9.22
C GLY A 270 -24.88 16.01 8.63
N ALA A 271 -24.47 14.82 9.03
CA ALA A 271 -23.32 14.13 8.44
C ALA A 271 -23.54 12.62 8.50
N GLY A 272 -22.87 11.88 7.61
CA GLY A 272 -22.98 10.43 7.56
C GLY A 272 -22.05 9.81 6.53
N GLN A 273 -22.06 8.49 6.45
CA GLN A 273 -21.37 7.75 5.39
C GLN A 273 -22.34 7.43 4.24
N LEU A 274 -21.81 7.02 3.10
CA LEU A 274 -22.61 6.50 1.99
C LEU A 274 -22.84 4.99 2.22
N ASP A 275 -24.10 4.56 2.26
CA ASP A 275 -24.45 3.15 2.42
C ASP A 275 -24.10 2.33 1.17
N SER A 276 -24.06 2.99 0.01
CA SER A 276 -23.71 2.39 -1.28
C SER A 276 -22.21 2.11 -1.44
N LEU A 277 -21.36 2.71 -0.60
CA LEU A 277 -19.90 2.57 -0.65
C LEU A 277 -19.36 2.40 0.77
N ARG A 278 -19.33 1.14 1.22
CA ARG A 278 -18.88 0.75 2.54
C ARG A 278 -17.36 0.66 2.60
N PRO A 279 -16.76 0.87 3.79
CA PRO A 279 -15.36 0.58 4.02
C PRO A 279 -14.97 -0.84 3.58
N GLY A 280 -14.00 -0.95 2.69
CA GLY A 280 -13.52 -2.19 2.07
C GLY A 280 -14.07 -2.45 0.66
N ASP A 281 -15.15 -1.78 0.26
CA ASP A 281 -15.75 -1.97 -1.06
C ASP A 281 -14.77 -1.59 -2.17
N ARG A 282 -14.88 -2.29 -3.30
CA ARG A 282 -14.02 -2.08 -4.46
C ARG A 282 -14.78 -1.31 -5.53
N LEU A 283 -14.20 -0.17 -5.94
CA LEU A 283 -14.72 0.68 -7.01
C LEU A 283 -13.83 0.52 -8.24
N GLU A 284 -14.37 -0.15 -9.26
CA GLU A 284 -13.66 -0.43 -10.51
C GLU A 284 -13.31 0.85 -11.29
N ALA A 285 -12.34 0.74 -12.21
CA ALA A 285 -11.98 1.85 -13.09
C ALA A 285 -13.17 2.28 -13.95
N GLY A 286 -13.49 3.58 -13.96
CA GLY A 286 -14.64 4.14 -14.67
C GLY A 286 -15.98 4.00 -13.94
N ALA A 287 -16.04 3.25 -12.83
CA ALA A 287 -17.27 3.05 -12.08
C ALA A 287 -17.70 4.33 -11.33
N GLU A 288 -19.01 4.47 -11.18
CA GLU A 288 -19.67 5.60 -10.53
C GLU A 288 -20.77 5.08 -9.60
N THR A 289 -20.94 5.74 -8.47
CA THR A 289 -22.01 5.43 -7.52
C THR A 289 -22.59 6.73 -7.00
N THR A 290 -23.91 6.84 -7.05
CA THR A 290 -24.66 8.00 -6.58
C THR A 290 -25.64 7.57 -5.52
N GLU A 291 -25.66 8.29 -4.40
CA GLU A 291 -26.60 8.06 -3.30
C GLU A 291 -27.32 9.35 -2.94
N VAL A 292 -28.63 9.27 -2.72
CA VAL A 292 -29.45 10.41 -2.35
C VAL A 292 -29.76 10.35 -0.86
N ARG A 293 -29.37 11.38 -0.13
CA ARG A 293 -29.68 11.56 1.30
C ARG A 293 -30.70 12.67 1.47
N LEU A 294 -31.68 12.47 2.34
CA LEU A 294 -32.68 13.49 2.66
C LEU A 294 -32.23 14.31 3.86
N VAL A 295 -31.90 15.57 3.64
CA VAL A 295 -31.56 16.52 4.70
C VAL A 295 -32.83 17.16 5.22
N GLN A 296 -33.03 17.13 6.53
CA GLN A 296 -34.19 17.74 7.18
C GLN A 296 -33.80 19.09 7.78
N VAL A 297 -34.46 20.15 7.33
CA VAL A 297 -34.19 21.51 7.80
C VAL A 297 -35.47 22.14 8.34
N PRO A 298 -35.48 22.63 9.60
CA PRO A 298 -36.63 23.35 10.12
C PRO A 298 -36.92 24.61 9.28
N VAL A 299 -38.19 24.86 8.93
CA VAL A 299 -38.60 26.04 8.14
C VAL A 299 -38.20 27.36 8.84
N ARG A 300 -38.20 27.35 10.18
CA ARG A 300 -37.80 28.47 11.03
C ARG A 300 -36.31 28.50 11.40
N ALA A 301 -35.48 27.67 10.75
CA ALA A 301 -34.05 27.69 11.00
C ALA A 301 -33.47 29.09 10.71
N ALA A 302 -32.43 29.46 11.46
CA ALA A 302 -31.74 30.74 11.30
C ALA A 302 -30.77 30.76 10.11
N TYR A 303 -30.75 29.69 9.29
CA TYR A 303 -29.81 29.56 8.19
C TYR A 303 -30.22 30.42 6.99
N ASP A 304 -29.24 31.08 6.37
CA ASP A 304 -29.41 31.82 5.11
C ASP A 304 -29.03 30.97 3.90
N ALA A 305 -28.18 29.96 4.09
CA ALA A 305 -27.82 28.97 3.08
C ALA A 305 -27.50 27.61 3.72
N LEU A 306 -27.64 26.53 2.94
CA LEU A 306 -27.07 25.22 3.24
C LEU A 306 -25.81 25.04 2.40
N VAL A 307 -24.78 24.48 3.01
CA VAL A 307 -23.52 24.13 2.37
C VAL A 307 -23.30 22.64 2.53
N ALA A 308 -23.10 21.93 1.43
CA ALA A 308 -22.76 20.52 1.44
C ALA A 308 -21.35 20.27 0.93
N SER A 309 -20.69 19.29 1.52
CA SER A 309 -19.49 18.69 0.97
C SER A 309 -19.42 17.20 1.26
N SER A 310 -18.57 16.51 0.53
CA SER A 310 -18.32 15.09 0.67
C SER A 310 -16.83 14.79 0.56
N GLN A 311 -16.38 13.76 1.25
CA GLN A 311 -15.02 13.25 1.16
C GLN A 311 -15.07 11.74 0.96
N VAL A 312 -14.15 11.23 0.17
CA VAL A 312 -13.91 9.80 0.02
C VAL A 312 -12.42 9.54 0.13
N THR A 313 -12.05 8.62 1.01
CA THR A 313 -10.67 8.17 1.16
C THR A 313 -10.55 6.78 0.53
N VAL A 314 -9.58 6.63 -0.37
CA VAL A 314 -9.38 5.41 -1.15
C VAL A 314 -7.94 4.93 -1.11
N LEU A 315 -7.77 3.64 -1.34
CA LEU A 315 -6.48 2.96 -1.51
C LEU A 315 -6.44 2.29 -2.88
N ARG A 316 -5.29 2.26 -3.56
CA ARG A 316 -5.20 1.59 -4.86
C ARG A 316 -5.35 0.07 -4.77
N GLY A 317 -6.28 -0.48 -5.54
CA GLY A 317 -6.54 -1.93 -5.60
C GLY A 317 -5.51 -2.72 -6.41
N ASP A 318 -4.62 -2.06 -7.17
CA ASP A 318 -3.48 -2.70 -7.83
C ASP A 318 -2.20 -2.71 -6.97
N ARG A 319 -2.23 -2.04 -5.80
CA ARG A 319 -1.10 -1.94 -4.87
C ARG A 319 -1.29 -2.81 -3.63
N ALA A 320 -2.51 -2.90 -3.17
CA ALA A 320 -2.85 -3.64 -1.97
C ALA A 320 -4.26 -4.22 -2.07
N THR A 321 -4.47 -5.35 -1.39
CA THR A 321 -5.82 -5.81 -1.04
C THR A 321 -6.02 -5.69 0.47
N ILE A 322 -7.26 -5.48 0.89
CA ILE A 322 -7.61 -5.39 2.30
C ILE A 322 -8.06 -6.78 2.73
N TYR A 323 -7.43 -7.33 3.79
CA TYR A 323 -7.82 -8.64 4.32
C TYR A 323 -9.04 -8.53 5.23
N GLY A 324 -10.04 -9.39 4.97
CA GLY A 324 -11.21 -9.56 5.82
C GLY A 324 -12.18 -8.37 5.82
N SER A 325 -13.11 -8.38 6.77
CA SER A 325 -14.03 -7.26 7.01
C SER A 325 -13.30 -6.14 7.73
N TYR A 326 -13.44 -4.90 7.27
CA TYR A 326 -12.95 -3.68 7.93
C TYR A 326 -13.63 -3.53 9.32
N PRO A 327 -12.99 -3.95 10.43
CA PRO A 327 -13.66 -4.00 11.71
C PRO A 327 -13.82 -2.58 12.25
N VAL A 328 -15.05 -2.19 12.56
CA VAL A 328 -15.35 -0.88 13.13
C VAL A 328 -15.15 -0.95 14.64
N ARG A 329 -14.25 -0.12 15.18
CA ARG A 329 -14.10 0.07 16.63
C ARG A 329 -14.53 1.48 17.00
N PRO A 330 -15.73 1.66 17.56
CA PRO A 330 -16.15 2.97 18.05
C PRO A 330 -15.30 3.35 19.27
N SER A 331 -14.85 4.61 19.33
CA SER A 331 -14.13 5.13 20.47
C SER A 331 -14.64 6.51 20.86
N VAL A 332 -15.02 6.63 22.13
CA VAL A 332 -15.48 7.90 22.74
C VAL A 332 -14.35 8.58 23.52
N ARG A 333 -13.18 7.94 23.65
CA ARG A 333 -12.01 8.48 24.37
C ARG A 333 -10.80 8.61 23.44
N SER A 334 -10.15 9.76 23.51
CA SER A 334 -9.00 10.14 22.67
C SER A 334 -7.70 9.40 22.96
N THR A 335 -7.67 8.46 23.90
CA THR A 335 -6.44 7.72 24.25
C THR A 335 -6.00 6.72 23.17
N GLY A 336 -6.73 6.60 22.06
CA GLY A 336 -6.42 5.67 20.96
C GLY A 336 -6.35 6.30 19.56
N ALA A 337 -6.49 7.63 19.43
CA ALA A 337 -6.24 8.33 18.18
C ALA A 337 -4.96 9.16 18.32
N PRO A 338 -4.06 9.13 17.31
CA PRO A 338 -2.86 9.96 17.32
C PRO A 338 -3.20 11.46 17.35
N ALA A 339 -2.33 12.27 17.96
CA ALA A 339 -2.53 13.72 18.06
C ALA A 339 -2.62 14.44 16.71
N TRP A 340 -2.05 13.85 15.64
CA TRP A 340 -2.18 14.36 14.29
C TRP A 340 -3.57 14.10 13.68
N VAL A 341 -4.28 13.07 14.16
CA VAL A 341 -5.63 12.70 13.73
C VAL A 341 -6.67 13.56 14.43
N ALA A 342 -6.66 13.59 15.76
CA ALA A 342 -7.70 14.24 16.54
C ALA A 342 -7.16 14.78 17.87
N GLU A 343 -7.74 15.88 18.33
CA GLU A 343 -7.43 16.44 19.65
C GLU A 343 -7.97 15.55 20.79
N PRO A 344 -7.40 15.67 21.99
CA PRO A 344 -7.95 15.00 23.16
C PRO A 344 -9.44 15.34 23.40
N GLY A 345 -10.24 14.32 23.71
CA GLY A 345 -11.68 14.44 23.94
C GLY A 345 -12.59 14.44 22.70
N VAL A 346 -12.05 14.36 21.48
CA VAL A 346 -12.86 14.28 20.25
C VAL A 346 -13.26 12.84 19.95
N ALA A 347 -14.55 12.62 19.63
CA ALA A 347 -15.09 11.31 19.28
C ALA A 347 -14.71 10.91 17.84
N TYR A 348 -14.39 9.63 17.64
CA TYR A 348 -14.04 9.09 16.32
C TYR A 348 -14.43 7.62 16.19
N LEU A 349 -14.53 7.16 14.94
CA LEU A 349 -14.60 5.75 14.59
C LEU A 349 -13.28 5.32 13.96
N LYS A 350 -12.60 4.31 14.53
CA LYS A 350 -11.36 3.74 13.97
C LYS A 350 -11.71 2.48 13.18
N TYR A 351 -11.28 2.45 11.94
CA TYR A 351 -11.26 1.28 11.10
C TYR A 351 -9.81 0.87 10.87
N HIS A 352 -9.50 -0.41 11.03
CA HIS A 352 -8.13 -0.90 10.97
C HIS A 352 -8.08 -2.30 10.38
N ALA A 353 -7.34 -2.48 9.29
CA ALA A 353 -7.21 -3.77 8.62
C ALA A 353 -5.79 -4.01 8.09
N ALA A 354 -5.38 -5.27 8.06
CA ALA A 354 -4.14 -5.68 7.41
C ALA A 354 -4.30 -5.56 5.88
N ILE A 355 -3.23 -5.13 5.20
CA ILE A 355 -3.20 -5.09 3.74
C ILE A 355 -2.25 -6.12 3.16
N SER A 356 -2.67 -6.85 2.13
CA SER A 356 -1.76 -7.67 1.33
C SER A 356 -0.94 -6.78 0.41
N GLN A 357 0.29 -7.19 0.12
CA GLN A 357 1.08 -6.60 -0.95
C GLN A 357 0.52 -7.00 -2.33
N ALA A 358 0.93 -6.28 -3.39
CA ALA A 358 0.54 -6.57 -4.76
C ALA A 358 1.04 -7.92 -5.29
N SER A 359 2.09 -8.48 -4.66
CA SER A 359 2.63 -9.81 -4.95
C SER A 359 3.17 -10.45 -3.67
N HIS A 360 3.19 -11.77 -3.68
CA HIS A 360 3.83 -12.62 -2.68
C HIS A 360 5.34 -12.37 -2.59
N LEU A 361 6.02 -12.09 -3.71
CA LEU A 361 7.42 -11.64 -3.69
C LEU A 361 7.59 -10.40 -2.81
N LEU A 362 6.74 -9.38 -2.99
CA LEU A 362 6.77 -8.20 -2.14
C LEU A 362 6.44 -8.56 -0.69
N GLY A 363 5.44 -9.42 -0.46
CA GLY A 363 5.08 -9.89 0.88
C GLY A 363 6.18 -10.65 1.63
N VAL A 364 7.09 -11.33 0.93
CA VAL A 364 8.26 -11.97 1.59
C VAL A 364 9.45 -11.00 1.76
N THR A 365 9.47 -9.88 1.06
CA THR A 365 10.57 -8.88 1.15
C THR A 365 10.23 -7.65 1.98
N ARG A 366 8.95 -7.41 2.27
CA ARG A 366 8.43 -6.22 2.96
C ARG A 366 7.73 -6.59 4.25
N GLU A 367 7.64 -5.62 5.14
CA GLU A 367 6.88 -5.78 6.38
C GLU A 367 5.36 -5.79 6.09
N GLN A 368 4.62 -6.52 6.92
CA GLN A 368 3.16 -6.46 6.91
C GLN A 368 2.70 -5.05 7.29
N LYS A 369 1.94 -4.41 6.40
CA LYS A 369 1.37 -3.08 6.64
C LYS A 369 -0.12 -3.18 6.98
N TYR A 370 -0.62 -2.13 7.60
CA TYR A 370 -2.00 -1.96 8.00
C TYR A 370 -2.50 -0.63 7.47
N VAL A 371 -3.74 -0.63 7.03
CA VAL A 371 -4.45 0.59 6.70
C VAL A 371 -5.35 0.96 7.88
N THR A 372 -5.26 2.21 8.30
CA THR A 372 -6.10 2.75 9.37
C THR A 372 -6.83 3.97 8.86
N LEU A 373 -8.15 4.01 9.04
CA LEU A 373 -9.00 5.16 8.78
C LEU A 373 -9.66 5.60 10.09
N TRP A 374 -9.62 6.89 10.35
CA TRP A 374 -10.39 7.53 11.40
C TRP A 374 -11.47 8.41 10.77
N TRP A 375 -12.72 8.16 11.13
CA TRP A 375 -13.79 9.12 10.92
C TRP A 375 -13.95 9.96 12.17
N VAL A 376 -13.46 11.19 12.12
CA VAL A 376 -13.52 12.13 13.23
C VAL A 376 -14.85 12.87 13.15
N LEU A 377 -15.63 12.88 14.24
CA LEU A 377 -17.00 13.41 14.25
C LEU A 377 -17.07 14.94 14.45
N GLY A 378 -15.92 15.62 14.41
CA GLY A 378 -15.78 17.07 14.63
C GLY A 378 -15.64 17.44 16.11
N SER A 379 -15.00 18.59 16.38
CA SER A 379 -14.87 19.16 17.72
C SER A 379 -15.31 20.62 17.71
N PRO A 380 -16.26 21.03 18.58
CA PRO A 380 -16.66 22.44 18.70
C PRO A 380 -15.50 23.40 19.06
N ARG A 381 -14.39 22.86 19.59
CA ARG A 381 -13.23 23.64 20.05
C ARG A 381 -11.91 23.24 19.37
N GLY A 382 -11.93 22.33 18.40
CA GLY A 382 -10.71 21.78 17.82
C GLY A 382 -10.39 22.24 16.40
N ARG A 383 -9.30 21.69 15.83
CA ARG A 383 -8.75 21.98 14.48
C ARG A 383 -9.77 22.03 13.35
N SER A 384 -10.83 21.23 13.43
CA SER A 384 -11.94 21.25 12.49
C SER A 384 -13.25 21.14 13.27
N PRO A 385 -14.17 22.12 13.13
CA PRO A 385 -15.53 21.99 13.66
C PRO A 385 -16.36 20.96 12.88
N TRP A 386 -15.84 20.51 11.73
CA TRP A 386 -16.52 19.62 10.79
C TRP A 386 -16.03 18.19 10.93
N PRO A 387 -16.89 17.17 10.74
CA PRO A 387 -16.46 15.81 10.52
C PRO A 387 -15.50 15.67 9.33
N TYR A 388 -14.47 14.83 9.46
CA TYR A 388 -13.52 14.55 8.39
C TYR A 388 -12.96 13.14 8.46
N LEU A 389 -12.34 12.72 7.37
CA LEU A 389 -11.60 11.48 7.28
C LEU A 389 -10.10 11.74 7.39
N ALA A 390 -9.43 10.95 8.22
CA ALA A 390 -7.98 10.86 8.27
C ALA A 390 -7.58 9.40 8.07
N ALA A 391 -6.53 9.14 7.30
CA ALA A 391 -6.07 7.78 7.05
C ALA A 391 -4.54 7.72 7.00
N THR A 392 -4.00 6.55 7.34
CA THR A 392 -2.58 6.24 7.18
C THR A 392 -2.40 4.77 6.77
N VAL A 393 -1.27 4.49 6.11
CA VAL A 393 -0.74 3.14 5.96
C VAL A 393 0.56 3.05 6.74
N ALA A 394 0.58 2.19 7.75
CA ALA A 394 1.71 2.05 8.67
C ALA A 394 1.95 0.58 9.04
N SER A 395 3.10 0.28 9.63
CA SER A 395 3.33 -1.02 10.27
C SER A 395 2.56 -1.08 11.60
N ALA A 396 2.37 -2.27 12.16
CA ALA A 396 1.61 -2.43 13.39
C ALA A 396 2.17 -1.54 14.52
N HIS A 397 1.28 -0.74 15.16
CA HIS A 397 1.58 0.13 16.29
C HIS A 397 2.45 1.36 15.96
N GLU A 398 2.89 1.52 14.72
CA GLU A 398 3.59 2.74 14.32
C GLU A 398 2.64 3.92 14.17
N GLU A 399 1.35 3.65 13.90
CA GLU A 399 0.36 4.72 13.76
C GLU A 399 0.24 5.60 15.03
N ASP A 400 0.58 5.05 16.20
CA ASP A 400 0.45 5.70 17.51
C ASP A 400 1.68 6.56 17.87
N LEU A 401 2.77 6.51 17.11
CA LEU A 401 4.05 7.19 17.41
C LEU A 401 4.04 8.71 17.13
N GLY A 402 2.88 9.30 16.85
CA GLY A 402 2.64 10.72 17.15
C GLY A 402 3.13 11.75 16.13
N GLY A 403 3.51 11.35 14.93
CA GLY A 403 3.68 12.27 13.80
C GLY A 403 3.22 11.59 12.52
N ILE A 404 2.85 12.35 11.49
CA ILE A 404 3.01 11.84 10.13
C ILE A 404 4.45 12.21 9.77
N PRO A 405 5.48 11.40 10.11
CA PRO A 405 6.80 11.66 9.55
C PRO A 405 6.64 11.70 8.03
N ALA A 406 7.45 12.51 7.34
CA ALA A 406 7.49 12.53 5.87
C ALA A 406 7.59 11.09 5.28
N TYR A 407 8.14 10.16 6.07
CA TYR A 407 8.12 8.71 5.84
C TYR A 407 6.70 8.13 5.70
N GLU A 408 5.77 8.37 6.63
CA GLU A 408 4.40 7.84 6.54
C GLU A 408 3.62 8.41 5.35
N GLN A 409 3.87 9.66 4.99
CA GLN A 409 3.28 10.24 3.78
C GLN A 409 3.86 9.59 2.51
N LYS A 410 5.16 9.26 2.52
CA LYS A 410 5.81 8.50 1.44
C LYS A 410 5.29 7.06 1.36
N VAL A 411 5.09 6.39 2.49
CA VAL A 411 4.52 5.04 2.55
C VAL A 411 3.08 5.06 2.05
N SER A 412 2.24 5.93 2.60
CA SER A 412 0.84 6.08 2.20
C SER A 412 0.69 6.40 0.71
N SER A 413 1.50 7.31 0.17
CA SER A 413 1.51 7.63 -1.27
C SER A 413 1.99 6.47 -2.14
N SER A 414 2.90 5.61 -1.65
CA SER A 414 3.34 4.40 -2.38
C SER A 414 2.23 3.35 -2.56
N TYR A 415 1.25 3.31 -1.64
CA TYR A 415 0.03 2.52 -1.79
C TYR A 415 -1.11 3.28 -2.50
N GLY A 416 -0.85 4.53 -2.93
CA GLY A 416 -1.84 5.40 -3.53
C GLY A 416 -3.02 5.71 -2.60
N LEU A 417 -2.76 5.82 -1.30
CA LEU A 417 -3.73 6.37 -0.36
C LEU A 417 -4.00 7.83 -0.73
N THR A 418 -5.25 8.16 -1.00
CA THR A 418 -5.64 9.54 -1.29
C THR A 418 -7.05 9.83 -0.76
N THR A 419 -7.30 11.09 -0.46
CA THR A 419 -8.63 11.59 -0.10
C THR A 419 -9.08 12.57 -1.17
N ALA A 420 -10.20 12.26 -1.81
CA ALA A 420 -10.87 13.18 -2.72
C ALA A 420 -11.97 13.91 -1.96
N THR A 421 -11.95 15.23 -2.02
CA THR A 421 -12.96 16.10 -1.40
C THR A 421 -13.77 16.74 -2.52
N SER A 422 -15.10 16.72 -2.40
CA SER A 422 -15.92 17.51 -3.30
C SER A 422 -15.68 18.99 -3.07
N GLY A 423 -15.92 19.80 -4.10
CA GLY A 423 -16.18 21.22 -3.87
C GLY A 423 -17.34 21.40 -2.88
N THR A 424 -17.45 22.61 -2.34
CA THR A 424 -18.61 23.03 -1.57
C THR A 424 -19.73 23.43 -2.52
N VAL A 425 -20.93 22.89 -2.30
CA VAL A 425 -22.14 23.35 -3.01
C VAL A 425 -23.03 24.07 -2.04
N GLU A 426 -23.55 25.23 -2.46
CA GLU A 426 -24.40 26.08 -1.64
C GLU A 426 -25.82 26.18 -2.23
N ALA A 427 -26.82 26.07 -1.38
CA ALA A 427 -28.21 26.36 -1.72
C ALA A 427 -28.73 27.47 -0.80
N SER A 428 -29.18 28.57 -1.37
CA SER A 428 -29.73 29.70 -0.61
C SER A 428 -31.09 29.33 0.00
N ARG A 429 -31.45 29.97 1.12
CA ARG A 429 -32.76 29.78 1.74
C ARG A 429 -33.93 30.01 0.78
N ALA A 430 -33.81 30.99 -0.13
CA ALA A 430 -34.82 31.26 -1.14
C ALA A 430 -35.01 30.07 -2.10
N ALA A 431 -33.93 29.42 -2.51
CA ALA A 431 -33.98 28.21 -3.33
C ALA A 431 -34.47 26.98 -2.56
N LEU A 432 -34.39 27.00 -1.22
CA LEU A 432 -34.81 25.93 -0.31
C LEU A 432 -36.27 26.04 0.14
N THR A 433 -36.91 27.19 -0.07
CA THR A 433 -38.32 27.40 0.29
C THR A 433 -39.16 27.13 -0.95
N PRO A 434 -39.97 26.05 -1.01
CA PRO A 434 -40.81 25.81 -2.16
C PRO A 434 -41.76 27.00 -2.37
N ALA A 435 -42.00 27.36 -3.63
CA ALA A 435 -42.96 28.40 -3.98
C ALA A 435 -44.33 28.08 -3.36
N PRO A 436 -45.06 29.10 -2.87
CA PRO A 436 -46.31 28.93 -2.12
C PRO A 436 -47.39 28.17 -2.88
#